data_AF-A0A2W5N3E6-F1
#
_entry.id   AF-A0A2W5N3E6-F1
#
_cell.length_a   1.000
_cell.length_b   1.000
_cell.length_c   1.000
_cell.angle_alpha   90.00
_cell.angle_beta   90.00
_cell.angle_gamma   90.00
#
_symmetry.space_group_name_H-M   'P 1'
#
loop_
_entity.id
_entity.type
_entity.pdbx_description
1 polymer ?
#
loop_
_entity_poly.entity_id
_entity_poly.type
_entity_poly.pdbx_seq_one_letter_code
_entity_poly.pdbx_strand_id
1 'polypeptide(L)'
;MRELGQPDRRPFADLGSIRHVRLLHRLENSARGPALPPGQVDTGQVDTGQVDKGRRRPKTSSMAIARVPEVRDDMPPGLARPARAGLAATALLCALVATPARPAELLPYAGDPKPPLRLDRLGGGAEAVPPGETGPIIVHFFATWCPPCVPELAALDRMAAARPEIRVVAIDVGEVAARVARFLETRPARFPVLLDPDLAAARAWGVSGLPASFVFMGPGAPALAADGDVAWDAATTLDLLDDLTEPAPARGALNPETRDEPT
;
A
#
# COMPACT_ATOMS: atom_id res chain seq x y z
N MET A 1 -2.42 -52.66 -27.31
CA MET A 1 -3.62 -52.26 -26.54
C MET A 1 -3.19 -52.27 -25.08
N ARG A 2 -2.70 -51.14 -24.54
CA ARG A 2 -3.46 -50.18 -23.69
C ARG A 2 -4.32 -50.87 -22.63
N GLU A 3 -3.83 -50.89 -21.40
CA GLU A 3 -4.65 -50.64 -20.21
C GLU A 3 -3.94 -49.61 -19.33
N LEU A 4 -4.73 -48.63 -18.89
CA LEU A 4 -4.33 -47.44 -18.14
C LEU A 4 -4.34 -47.79 -16.65
N GLY A 5 -3.17 -47.75 -15.99
CA GLY A 5 -3.06 -47.79 -14.53
C GLY A 5 -3.34 -46.41 -13.93
N GLN A 6 -4.46 -46.30 -13.21
CA GLN A 6 -4.87 -45.13 -12.43
C GLN A 6 -3.83 -44.78 -11.33
N PRO A 7 -3.49 -43.50 -11.11
CA PRO A 7 -2.69 -43.13 -9.95
C PRO A 7 -3.51 -43.11 -8.66
N ASP A 8 -2.98 -43.82 -7.67
CA ASP A 8 -3.40 -43.97 -6.29
C ASP A 8 -3.54 -42.60 -5.58
N ARG A 9 -4.76 -42.27 -5.15
CA ARG A 9 -5.06 -41.11 -4.30
C ARG A 9 -5.00 -41.57 -2.84
N ARG A 10 -3.88 -41.30 -2.18
CA ARG A 10 -3.78 -41.44 -0.72
C ARG A 10 -4.29 -40.19 -0.01
N PRO A 11 -5.06 -40.33 1.09
CA PRO A 11 -5.58 -39.20 1.85
C PRO A 11 -4.51 -38.61 2.78
N PHE A 12 -4.33 -37.29 2.71
CA PHE A 12 -3.63 -36.53 3.74
C PHE A 12 -4.54 -36.42 4.97
N ALA A 13 -4.30 -37.28 5.95
CA ALA A 13 -4.72 -37.08 7.32
C ALA A 13 -3.48 -37.31 8.19
N ASP A 14 -2.94 -36.23 8.76
CA ASP A 14 -2.59 -36.15 10.19
C ASP A 14 -1.84 -34.82 10.46
N LEU A 15 -2.55 -33.83 10.97
CA LEU A 15 -1.97 -32.71 11.72
C LEU A 15 -2.90 -32.41 12.91
N GLY A 16 -2.79 -33.24 13.93
CA GLY A 16 -3.28 -32.92 15.26
C GLY A 16 -2.37 -31.90 15.95
N SER A 17 -2.93 -30.73 16.30
CA SER A 17 -2.85 -30.15 17.65
C SER A 17 -3.60 -28.81 17.69
N ILE A 18 -4.94 -28.91 17.72
CA ILE A 18 -5.84 -27.76 17.97
C ILE A 18 -6.09 -27.70 19.48
N ARG A 19 -5.32 -26.87 20.18
CA ARG A 19 -5.65 -26.37 21.52
C ARG A 19 -5.35 -24.87 21.61
N HIS A 20 -6.06 -24.05 20.82
CA HIS A 20 -6.28 -22.62 21.12
C HIS A 20 -7.49 -22.00 20.41
N VAL A 21 -8.21 -22.73 19.55
CA VAL A 21 -9.32 -22.19 18.71
C VAL A 21 -10.67 -22.07 19.45
N ARG A 22 -10.68 -22.01 20.80
CA ARG A 22 -11.94 -21.89 21.57
C ARG A 22 -12.11 -20.61 22.39
N LEU A 23 -11.37 -19.54 22.06
CA LEU A 23 -11.49 -18.26 22.77
C LEU A 23 -11.92 -17.05 21.92
N LEU A 24 -11.88 -17.08 20.59
CA LEU A 24 -12.21 -15.90 19.77
C LEU A 24 -13.64 -15.86 19.20
N HIS A 25 -14.45 -16.91 19.39
CA HIS A 25 -15.81 -16.96 18.84
C HIS A 25 -16.88 -16.26 19.71
N ARG A 26 -16.48 -15.45 20.72
CA ARG A 26 -17.41 -14.79 21.66
C ARG A 26 -17.34 -13.25 21.64
N LEU A 27 -16.55 -12.63 20.75
CA LEU A 27 -16.46 -11.15 20.70
C LEU A 27 -17.07 -10.51 19.43
N GLU A 28 -17.44 -11.29 18.41
CA GLU A 28 -17.99 -10.76 17.15
C GLU A 28 -19.51 -10.56 17.12
N ASN A 29 -20.24 -10.81 18.21
CA ASN A 29 -21.70 -10.72 18.22
C ASN A 29 -22.28 -9.57 19.07
N SER A 30 -21.45 -8.61 19.52
CA SER A 30 -21.93 -7.51 20.38
C SER A 30 -22.06 -6.15 19.67
N ALA A 31 -21.89 -6.07 18.35
CA ALA A 31 -21.89 -4.79 17.61
C ALA A 31 -22.98 -4.67 16.51
N ARG A 32 -24.11 -5.40 16.64
CA ARG A 32 -25.28 -5.17 15.78
C ARG A 32 -26.34 -4.35 16.54
N GLY A 33 -26.29 -3.03 16.37
CA GLY A 33 -27.39 -2.13 16.72
C GLY A 33 -28.61 -2.35 15.80
N PRO A 34 -29.82 -1.98 16.24
CA PRO A 34 -31.05 -2.24 15.47
C PRO A 34 -31.14 -1.40 14.20
N ALA A 35 -31.59 -2.03 13.11
CA ALA A 35 -31.84 -1.39 11.83
C ALA A 35 -33.01 -0.39 11.91
N LEU A 36 -32.82 0.82 11.37
CA LEU A 36 -33.87 1.82 11.20
C LEU A 36 -34.76 1.50 9.99
N PRO A 37 -36.09 1.72 10.06
CA PRO A 37 -36.99 1.56 8.92
C PRO A 37 -36.90 2.75 7.92
N PRO A 38 -37.19 2.53 6.63
CA PRO A 38 -37.19 3.59 5.62
C PRO A 38 -38.48 4.42 5.71
N GLY A 39 -38.35 5.75 5.82
CA GLY A 39 -39.46 6.68 5.96
C GLY A 39 -39.30 7.94 5.10
N GLN A 40 -40.15 8.00 4.06
CA GLN A 40 -40.79 9.18 3.46
C GLN A 40 -39.94 10.31 2.83
N VAL A 41 -40.01 10.34 1.49
CA VAL A 41 -39.80 11.49 0.62
C VAL A 41 -40.81 12.59 0.93
N ASP A 42 -40.30 13.78 1.28
CA ASP A 42 -41.07 15.01 1.37
C ASP A 42 -41.15 15.67 -0.01
N THR A 43 -42.37 15.70 -0.57
CA THR A 43 -42.71 16.46 -1.77
C THR A 43 -42.99 17.91 -1.38
N GLY A 44 -41.93 18.71 -1.30
CA GLY A 44 -41.98 20.15 -1.11
C GLY A 44 -42.32 20.91 -2.40
N GLN A 45 -43.56 21.39 -2.41
CA GLN A 45 -44.24 22.29 -3.36
C GLN A 45 -43.37 23.34 -4.07
N VAL A 46 -43.52 23.39 -5.41
CA VAL A 46 -43.01 24.44 -6.29
C VAL A 46 -43.95 25.64 -6.22
N ASP A 47 -43.49 26.79 -5.71
CA ASP A 47 -44.23 28.04 -5.75
C ASP A 47 -43.89 28.81 -7.04
N THR A 48 -44.86 28.85 -7.96
CA THR A 48 -44.83 29.64 -9.19
C THR A 48 -45.33 31.06 -8.88
N GLY A 49 -44.40 31.97 -8.57
CA GLY A 49 -44.67 33.39 -8.36
C GLY A 49 -44.33 34.26 -9.58
N GLN A 50 -45.35 34.53 -10.39
CA GLN A 50 -45.68 35.80 -11.08
C GLN A 50 -44.55 36.71 -11.62
N VAL A 51 -44.53 36.85 -12.95
CA VAL A 51 -43.82 37.88 -13.72
C VAL A 51 -44.49 39.24 -13.54
N ASP A 52 -43.77 40.24 -13.00
CA ASP A 52 -44.17 41.66 -13.10
C ASP A 52 -43.35 42.39 -14.18
N LYS A 53 -44.07 42.95 -15.15
CA LYS A 53 -43.54 43.75 -16.25
C LYS A 53 -43.65 45.23 -15.90
N GLY A 54 -42.50 45.82 -15.64
CA GLY A 54 -42.16 47.15 -16.16
C GLY A 54 -42.24 48.32 -15.18
N ARG A 55 -41.07 48.91 -14.89
CA ARG A 55 -40.97 50.38 -14.80
C ARG A 55 -39.54 50.89 -14.90
N ARG A 56 -39.34 51.72 -15.93
CA ARG A 56 -38.57 52.97 -15.99
C ARG A 56 -37.12 52.96 -15.48
N ARG A 57 -36.19 53.15 -16.43
CA ARG A 57 -34.81 53.62 -16.18
C ARG A 57 -34.81 54.94 -15.40
N PRO A 58 -33.97 55.10 -14.38
CA PRO A 58 -33.48 56.39 -13.96
C PRO A 58 -32.02 56.60 -14.37
N LYS A 59 -31.75 57.90 -14.56
CA LYS A 59 -30.58 58.54 -15.13
C LYS A 59 -29.28 58.27 -14.35
N THR A 60 -28.19 58.37 -15.08
CA THR A 60 -26.82 58.52 -14.59
C THR A 60 -26.72 59.67 -13.58
N SER A 61 -26.34 59.36 -12.35
CA SER A 61 -25.84 60.34 -11.38
C SER A 61 -24.55 59.78 -10.80
N SER A 62 -23.48 60.56 -10.91
CA SER A 62 -22.18 60.31 -10.29
C SER A 62 -22.33 59.82 -8.86
N MET A 63 -21.89 58.60 -8.57
CA MET A 63 -21.61 58.21 -7.21
C MET A 63 -20.23 58.74 -6.84
N ALA A 64 -20.25 59.76 -5.98
CA ALA A 64 -19.10 60.17 -5.20
C ALA A 64 -18.57 58.96 -4.40
N ILE A 65 -17.26 58.78 -4.46
CA ILE A 65 -16.51 57.82 -3.66
C ILE A 65 -16.75 58.15 -2.19
N ALA A 66 -17.43 57.26 -1.47
CA ALA A 66 -17.57 57.35 -0.02
C ALA A 66 -16.17 57.24 0.61
N ARG A 67 -15.78 58.26 1.38
CA ARG A 67 -14.55 58.24 2.19
C ARG A 67 -14.64 57.09 3.19
N VAL A 68 -13.61 56.24 3.19
CA VAL A 68 -13.34 55.26 4.24
C VAL A 68 -13.08 56.04 5.54
N PRO A 69 -13.73 55.70 6.66
CA PRO A 69 -13.41 56.33 7.95
C PRO A 69 -12.01 55.89 8.40
N GLU A 70 -11.17 56.85 8.77
CA GLU A 70 -9.88 56.59 9.42
C GLU A 70 -10.12 55.81 10.73
N VAL A 71 -9.57 54.60 10.78
CA VAL A 71 -9.43 53.83 12.01
C VAL A 71 -8.42 54.59 12.88
N ARG A 72 -8.88 55.11 14.02
CA ARG A 72 -8.02 55.73 15.03
C ARG A 72 -7.32 54.61 15.78
N ASP A 73 -6.00 54.51 15.59
CA ASP A 73 -5.11 53.63 16.35
C ASP A 73 -4.94 54.18 17.79
N ASP A 74 -5.93 53.94 18.65
CA ASP A 74 -5.77 54.13 20.09
C ASP A 74 -5.08 52.90 20.70
N MET A 75 -3.75 52.91 20.65
CA MET A 75 -2.87 51.94 21.31
C MET A 75 -2.63 52.36 22.77
N PRO A 76 -3.00 51.54 23.78
CA PRO A 76 -2.74 51.88 25.17
C PRO A 76 -1.23 51.84 25.47
N PRO A 77 -0.66 52.81 26.21
CA PRO A 77 0.72 52.76 26.64
C PRO A 77 0.83 51.87 27.89
N GLY A 78 1.77 50.93 27.88
CA GLY A 78 2.20 50.26 29.10
C GLY A 78 2.04 48.75 29.11
N LEU A 79 2.78 48.06 28.25
CA LEU A 79 3.30 46.74 28.57
C LEU A 79 4.80 46.79 28.35
N ALA A 80 5.53 46.67 29.45
CA ALA A 80 6.99 46.61 29.48
C ALA A 80 7.47 45.54 28.49
N ARG A 81 8.50 45.88 27.72
CA ARG A 81 9.21 44.94 26.83
C ARG A 81 9.59 43.70 27.64
N PRO A 82 9.02 42.50 27.37
CA PRO A 82 9.61 41.30 27.94
C PRO A 82 11.02 41.17 27.34
N ALA A 83 12.00 41.03 28.22
CA ALA A 83 13.38 40.80 27.86
C ALA A 83 13.48 39.67 26.81
N ARG A 84 14.26 39.90 25.77
CA ARG A 84 14.60 38.92 24.72
C ARG A 84 15.48 37.80 25.29
N ALA A 85 14.92 36.97 26.18
CA ALA A 85 15.64 35.88 26.83
C ALA A 85 14.70 34.70 27.16
N GLY A 86 13.88 34.28 26.19
CA GLY A 86 12.94 33.16 26.40
C GLY A 86 12.52 32.36 25.16
N LEU A 87 13.04 32.65 23.96
CA LEU A 87 12.65 31.92 22.73
C LEU A 87 13.55 30.73 22.37
N ALA A 88 14.67 30.52 23.07
CA ALA A 88 15.58 29.41 22.76
C ALA A 88 15.11 28.06 23.34
N ALA A 89 14.28 28.07 24.40
CA ALA A 89 13.92 26.84 25.12
C ALA A 89 12.76 26.04 24.48
N THR A 90 11.91 26.66 23.66
CA THR A 90 10.75 25.99 23.02
C THR A 90 11.08 25.38 21.65
N ALA A 91 12.07 25.90 20.92
CA ALA A 91 12.53 25.30 19.67
C ALA A 91 13.30 23.98 19.90
N LEU A 92 13.91 23.82 21.08
CA LEU A 92 14.66 22.60 21.43
C LEU A 92 13.74 21.43 21.83
N LEU A 93 12.49 21.71 22.25
CA LEU A 93 11.56 20.68 22.71
C LEU A 93 10.77 19.99 21.58
N CYS A 94 10.58 20.66 20.42
CA CYS A 94 9.93 20.04 19.25
C CYS A 94 10.90 19.20 18.39
N ALA A 95 12.20 19.48 18.45
CA ALA A 95 13.22 18.72 17.70
C ALA A 95 13.52 17.34 18.30
N LEU A 96 13.06 17.05 19.53
CA LEU A 96 13.45 15.85 20.28
C LEU A 96 12.55 14.61 20.05
N VAL A 97 11.50 14.71 19.23
CA VAL A 97 10.51 13.61 19.07
C VAL A 97 10.34 13.14 17.62
N ALA A 98 11.13 13.66 16.67
CA ALA A 98 11.19 13.10 15.31
C ALA A 98 12.00 11.79 15.33
N THR A 99 11.38 10.73 15.85
CA THR A 99 11.90 9.38 15.68
C THR A 99 11.84 9.03 14.20
N PRO A 100 12.97 8.67 13.56
CA PRO A 100 12.92 8.20 12.19
C PRO A 100 12.06 6.94 12.16
N ALA A 101 11.06 6.91 11.28
CA ALA A 101 10.32 5.69 10.99
C ALA A 101 11.34 4.63 10.55
N ARG A 102 11.33 3.48 11.23
CA ARG A 102 12.11 2.34 10.76
C ARG A 102 11.42 1.80 9.52
N PRO A 103 12.17 1.34 8.50
CA PRO A 103 11.57 0.63 7.39
C PRO A 103 10.78 -0.57 7.93
N ALA A 104 9.69 -0.89 7.24
CA ALA A 104 8.93 -2.09 7.51
C ALA A 104 9.82 -3.33 7.36
N GLU A 105 9.52 -4.32 8.20
CA GLU A 105 10.18 -5.61 8.13
C GLU A 105 9.50 -6.47 7.07
N LEU A 106 10.30 -7.19 6.30
CA LEU A 106 9.81 -8.16 5.35
C LEU A 106 9.53 -9.48 6.11
N LEU A 107 8.26 -9.81 6.30
CA LEU A 107 7.82 -10.86 7.21
C LEU A 107 7.31 -12.10 6.48
N PRO A 108 7.37 -13.31 7.09
CA PRO A 108 6.73 -14.51 6.56
C PRO A 108 5.25 -14.29 6.25
N TYR A 109 4.84 -14.61 5.03
CA TYR A 109 3.45 -14.53 4.61
C TYR A 109 2.71 -15.81 4.99
N ALA A 110 1.65 -15.67 5.79
CA ALA A 110 0.83 -16.79 6.27
C ALA A 110 -0.63 -16.74 5.72
N GLY A 111 -0.87 -15.94 4.67
CA GLY A 111 -2.19 -15.79 4.06
C GLY A 111 -2.45 -16.79 2.92
N ASP A 112 -3.64 -16.69 2.34
CA ASP A 112 -4.01 -17.46 1.15
C ASP A 112 -3.20 -17.03 -0.08
N PRO A 113 -3.08 -17.89 -1.11
CA PRO A 113 -2.52 -17.51 -2.40
C PRO A 113 -3.18 -16.25 -2.96
N LYS A 114 -2.38 -15.35 -3.56
CA LYS A 114 -2.89 -14.14 -4.17
C LYS A 114 -3.66 -14.47 -5.46
N PRO A 115 -4.75 -13.73 -5.77
CA PRO A 115 -5.46 -13.92 -7.01
C PRO A 115 -4.55 -13.60 -8.20
N PRO A 116 -4.73 -14.25 -9.36
CA PRO A 116 -3.95 -13.96 -10.54
C PRO A 116 -4.12 -12.50 -10.93
N LEU A 117 -3.01 -11.87 -11.29
CA LEU A 117 -2.98 -10.46 -11.67
C LEU A 117 -2.75 -10.34 -13.18
N ARG A 118 -3.57 -9.54 -13.85
CA ARG A 118 -3.34 -9.10 -15.23
C ARG A 118 -3.75 -7.64 -15.35
N LEU A 119 -2.78 -6.79 -15.65
CA LEU A 119 -2.94 -5.34 -15.71
C LEU A 119 -2.31 -4.77 -16.98
N ASP A 120 -2.75 -3.57 -17.36
CA ASP A 120 -2.11 -2.82 -18.43
C ASP A 120 -0.73 -2.33 -17.98
N ARG A 121 0.25 -2.47 -18.86
CA ARG A 121 1.61 -1.99 -18.65
C ARG A 121 1.71 -0.53 -19.06
N LEU A 122 2.43 0.26 -18.28
CA LEU A 122 2.84 1.59 -18.69
C LEU A 122 3.71 1.51 -19.95
N GLY A 123 3.30 2.21 -21.01
CA GLY A 123 3.92 2.09 -22.35
C GLY A 123 3.19 1.13 -23.30
N GLY A 124 2.11 0.49 -22.84
CA GLY A 124 1.21 -0.32 -23.64
C GLY A 124 1.41 -1.83 -23.49
N GLY A 125 0.38 -2.57 -23.91
CA GLY A 125 0.28 -4.01 -23.69
C GLY A 125 -0.27 -4.36 -22.31
N ALA A 126 -0.65 -5.62 -22.13
CA ALA A 126 -1.11 -6.15 -20.85
C ALA A 126 -0.16 -7.26 -20.39
N GLU A 127 0.22 -7.20 -19.13
CA GLU A 127 1.13 -8.16 -18.50
C GLU A 127 0.35 -8.99 -17.48
N ALA A 128 0.48 -10.30 -17.57
CA ALA A 128 0.05 -11.19 -16.51
C ALA A 128 1.23 -11.37 -15.54
N VAL A 129 0.95 -11.27 -14.25
CA VAL A 129 1.88 -11.62 -13.19
C VAL A 129 1.35 -12.91 -12.56
N PRO A 130 1.69 -14.08 -13.13
CA PRO A 130 1.27 -15.34 -12.52
C PRO A 130 1.97 -15.49 -11.17
N PRO A 131 1.30 -16.03 -10.14
CA PRO A 131 1.96 -16.36 -8.89
C PRO A 131 3.03 -17.42 -9.15
N GLY A 132 4.30 -17.00 -9.07
CA GLY A 132 5.47 -17.86 -9.21
C GLY A 132 5.69 -18.42 -10.60
N GLU A 133 6.33 -17.63 -11.46
CA GLU A 133 7.19 -18.18 -12.51
C GLU A 133 8.30 -19.04 -11.88
N THR A 134 9.14 -19.69 -12.69
CA THR A 134 10.23 -20.59 -12.23
C THR A 134 11.34 -19.90 -11.41
N GLY A 135 11.12 -18.70 -10.89
CA GLY A 135 12.08 -17.93 -10.11
C GLY A 135 11.44 -16.88 -9.22
N PRO A 136 12.25 -16.22 -8.36
CA PRO A 136 11.76 -15.25 -7.39
C PRO A 136 11.17 -14.02 -8.07
N ILE A 137 10.00 -13.57 -7.59
CA ILE A 137 9.31 -12.37 -8.06
C ILE A 137 8.85 -11.50 -6.90
N ILE A 138 9.14 -10.20 -7.00
CA ILE A 138 8.65 -9.15 -6.10
C ILE A 138 7.53 -8.40 -6.81
N VAL A 139 6.35 -8.40 -6.20
CA VAL A 139 5.21 -7.58 -6.62
C VAL A 139 5.10 -6.41 -5.65
N HIS A 140 5.32 -5.19 -6.14
CA HIS A 140 5.41 -3.98 -5.33
C HIS A 140 4.30 -2.98 -5.70
N PHE A 141 3.43 -2.67 -4.76
CA PHE A 141 2.36 -1.67 -4.91
C PHE A 141 2.85 -0.31 -4.44
N PHE A 142 2.68 0.71 -5.28
CA PHE A 142 3.15 2.06 -5.01
C PHE A 142 2.23 3.13 -5.61
N ALA A 143 2.54 4.38 -5.30
CA ALA A 143 1.95 5.55 -5.95
C ALA A 143 2.99 6.68 -6.06
N THR A 144 2.89 7.53 -7.08
CA THR A 144 3.81 8.65 -7.32
C THR A 144 3.78 9.72 -6.22
N TRP A 145 2.69 9.80 -5.48
CA TRP A 145 2.52 10.72 -4.34
C TRP A 145 2.89 10.13 -3.00
N CYS A 146 3.15 8.82 -2.92
CA CYS A 146 3.52 8.12 -1.70
C CYS A 146 4.98 8.48 -1.34
N PRO A 147 5.23 9.24 -0.26
CA PRO A 147 6.60 9.67 0.07
C PRO A 147 7.60 8.52 0.28
N PRO A 148 7.27 7.42 1.01
CA PRO A 148 8.20 6.30 1.18
C PRO A 148 8.46 5.53 -0.12
N CYS A 149 7.49 5.49 -1.04
CA CYS A 149 7.62 4.74 -2.30
C CYS A 149 8.71 5.30 -3.23
N VAL A 150 8.98 6.61 -3.18
CA VAL A 150 9.93 7.28 -4.09
C VAL A 150 11.37 6.74 -3.94
N PRO A 151 11.99 6.73 -2.74
CA PRO A 151 13.31 6.13 -2.57
C PRO A 151 13.28 4.60 -2.73
N GLU A 152 12.16 3.96 -2.42
CA GLU A 152 12.04 2.49 -2.48
C GLU A 152 12.10 1.96 -3.91
N LEU A 153 11.46 2.62 -4.89
CA LEU A 153 11.61 2.27 -6.30
C LEU A 153 13.08 2.28 -6.75
N ALA A 154 13.85 3.28 -6.30
CA ALA A 154 15.28 3.36 -6.62
C ALA A 154 16.09 2.25 -5.91
N ALA A 155 15.70 1.84 -4.70
CA ALA A 155 16.30 0.71 -3.99
C ALA A 155 15.99 -0.61 -4.72
N LEU A 156 14.75 -0.84 -5.14
CA LEU A 156 14.34 -1.96 -5.98
C LEU A 156 15.12 -2.02 -7.29
N ASP A 157 15.35 -0.87 -7.94
CA ASP A 157 16.17 -0.82 -9.16
C ASP A 157 17.62 -1.25 -8.91
N ARG A 158 18.22 -0.84 -7.79
CA ARG A 158 19.58 -1.24 -7.41
C ARG A 158 19.63 -2.73 -7.07
N MET A 159 18.66 -3.22 -6.30
CA MET A 159 18.51 -4.64 -5.97
C MET A 159 18.37 -5.48 -7.24
N ALA A 160 17.49 -5.11 -8.17
CA ALA A 160 17.25 -5.87 -9.41
C ALA A 160 18.49 -5.87 -10.33
N ALA A 161 19.31 -4.83 -10.28
CA ALA A 161 20.60 -4.81 -10.98
C ALA A 161 21.65 -5.72 -10.32
N ALA A 162 21.64 -5.83 -9.00
CA ALA A 162 22.53 -6.72 -8.25
C ALA A 162 22.08 -8.18 -8.32
N ARG A 163 20.77 -8.42 -8.46
CA ARG A 163 20.09 -9.72 -8.38
C ARG A 163 19.20 -9.94 -9.61
N PRO A 164 19.79 -10.11 -10.81
CA PRO A 164 19.03 -10.22 -12.06
C PRO A 164 18.10 -11.44 -12.14
N GLU A 165 18.30 -12.44 -11.27
CA GLU A 165 17.42 -13.59 -11.11
C GLU A 165 16.10 -13.25 -10.39
N ILE A 166 16.05 -12.12 -9.66
CA ILE A 166 14.84 -11.64 -8.98
C ILE A 166 14.09 -10.69 -9.90
N ARG A 167 12.92 -11.12 -10.37
CA ARG A 167 12.04 -10.27 -11.16
C ARG A 167 11.32 -9.28 -10.25
N VAL A 168 11.33 -8.01 -10.61
CA VAL A 168 10.48 -6.98 -9.97
C VAL A 168 9.33 -6.64 -10.91
N VAL A 169 8.12 -6.51 -10.38
CA VAL A 169 6.97 -5.92 -11.07
C VAL A 169 6.34 -4.91 -10.12
N ALA A 170 6.33 -3.64 -10.52
CA ALA A 170 5.70 -2.58 -9.75
C ALA A 170 4.29 -2.30 -10.28
N ILE A 171 3.36 -1.99 -9.39
CA ILE A 171 1.96 -1.69 -9.68
C ILE A 171 1.66 -0.31 -9.11
N ASP A 172 1.45 0.65 -10.00
CA ASP A 172 0.96 1.97 -9.63
C ASP A 172 -0.55 1.90 -9.39
N VAL A 173 -1.02 2.46 -8.28
CA VAL A 173 -2.42 2.34 -7.86
C VAL A 173 -3.15 3.68 -7.87
N GLY A 174 -4.34 3.70 -8.49
CA GLY A 174 -5.26 4.83 -8.42
C GLY A 174 -4.83 6.07 -9.21
N GLU A 175 -3.88 5.95 -10.13
CA GLU A 175 -3.43 7.07 -10.97
C GLU A 175 -3.68 6.84 -12.46
N VAL A 176 -3.77 7.95 -13.20
CA VAL A 176 -3.82 7.93 -14.66
C VAL A 176 -2.43 7.73 -15.23
N ALA A 177 -2.31 6.94 -16.30
CA ALA A 177 -1.04 6.58 -16.94
C ALA A 177 -0.10 7.78 -17.22
N ALA A 178 -0.66 8.93 -17.63
CA ALA A 178 0.12 10.14 -17.94
C ALA A 178 0.87 10.69 -16.72
N ARG A 179 0.31 10.55 -15.52
CA ARG A 179 0.94 11.00 -14.27
C ARG A 179 2.11 10.09 -13.90
N VAL A 180 1.90 8.78 -14.00
CA VAL A 180 2.94 7.76 -13.76
C VAL A 180 4.09 7.92 -14.74
N ALA A 181 3.79 8.10 -16.04
CA ALA A 181 4.80 8.35 -17.07
C ALA A 181 5.68 9.57 -16.74
N ARG A 182 5.05 10.71 -16.41
CA ARG A 182 5.76 11.93 -16.05
C ARG A 182 6.64 11.77 -14.80
N PHE A 183 6.18 10.99 -13.82
CA PHE A 183 6.97 10.69 -12.64
C PHE A 183 8.25 9.91 -13.00
N LEU A 184 8.11 8.87 -13.83
CA LEU A 184 9.21 7.99 -14.23
C LEU A 184 10.19 8.63 -15.23
N GLU A 185 9.84 9.71 -15.93
CA GLU A 185 10.80 10.46 -16.77
C GLU A 185 12.04 10.93 -15.99
N THR A 186 11.88 11.23 -14.70
CA THR A 186 12.97 11.69 -13.82
C THR A 186 13.44 10.62 -12.84
N ARG A 187 12.72 9.50 -12.76
CA ARG A 187 12.96 8.38 -11.83
C ARG A 187 12.71 7.07 -12.59
N PRO A 188 13.57 6.75 -13.56
CA PRO A 188 13.31 5.63 -14.45
C PRO A 188 13.37 4.32 -13.68
N ALA A 189 12.26 3.58 -13.68
CA ALA A 189 12.21 2.19 -13.25
C ALA A 189 12.64 1.28 -14.40
N ARG A 190 13.59 0.36 -14.15
CA ARG A 190 14.09 -0.58 -15.17
C ARG A 190 13.31 -1.90 -15.22
N PHE A 191 12.34 -2.04 -14.34
CA PHE A 191 11.39 -3.14 -14.29
C PHE A 191 10.01 -2.73 -14.84
N PRO A 192 9.14 -3.69 -15.20
CA PRO A 192 7.75 -3.40 -15.59
C PRO A 192 7.00 -2.59 -14.53
N VAL A 193 6.28 -1.57 -14.98
CA VAL A 193 5.30 -0.81 -14.19
C VAL A 193 3.92 -1.07 -14.78
N LEU A 194 3.03 -1.61 -13.97
CA LEU A 194 1.64 -1.90 -14.32
C LEU A 194 0.70 -0.87 -13.67
N LEU A 195 -0.51 -0.73 -14.22
CA LEU A 195 -1.47 0.29 -13.81
C LEU A 195 -2.73 -0.35 -13.22
N ASP A 196 -3.08 0.04 -12.00
CA ASP A 196 -4.31 -0.32 -11.29
C ASP A 196 -5.17 0.93 -11.02
N PRO A 197 -5.75 1.56 -12.05
CA PRO A 197 -6.35 2.89 -11.95
C PRO A 197 -7.62 2.92 -11.09
N ASP A 198 -8.30 1.79 -10.89
CA ASP A 198 -9.54 1.67 -10.13
C ASP A 198 -9.35 1.01 -8.74
N LEU A 199 -8.09 0.71 -8.37
CA LEU A 199 -7.68 0.00 -7.16
C LEU A 199 -8.23 -1.43 -7.06
N ALA A 200 -8.70 -2.03 -8.17
CA ALA A 200 -9.30 -3.36 -8.13
C ALA A 200 -8.26 -4.42 -7.75
N ALA A 201 -7.05 -4.34 -8.33
CA ALA A 201 -5.98 -5.28 -8.00
C ALA A 201 -5.49 -5.11 -6.57
N ALA A 202 -5.22 -3.87 -6.14
CA ALA A 202 -4.80 -3.56 -4.77
C ALA A 202 -5.80 -4.12 -3.74
N ARG A 203 -7.11 -3.89 -3.93
CA ARG A 203 -8.15 -4.44 -3.05
C ARG A 203 -8.18 -5.97 -3.06
N ALA A 204 -8.12 -6.59 -4.25
CA ALA A 204 -8.11 -8.05 -4.38
C ALA A 204 -6.87 -8.69 -3.74
N TRP A 205 -5.76 -7.97 -3.70
CA TRP A 205 -4.51 -8.40 -3.05
C TRP A 205 -4.45 -8.05 -1.56
N GLY A 206 -5.47 -7.39 -1.00
CA GLY A 206 -5.53 -7.00 0.41
C GLY A 206 -4.57 -5.87 0.76
N VAL A 207 -4.22 -5.01 -0.20
CA VAL A 207 -3.37 -3.84 0.01
C VAL A 207 -4.21 -2.73 0.66
N SER A 208 -3.95 -2.46 1.94
CA SER A 208 -4.63 -1.41 2.72
C SER A 208 -3.82 -0.12 2.86
N GLY A 209 -2.52 -0.18 2.58
CA GLY A 209 -1.56 0.91 2.71
C GLY A 209 -0.50 0.85 1.61
N LEU A 210 0.24 1.94 1.45
CA LEU A 210 1.37 2.02 0.54
C LEU A 210 2.62 2.47 1.29
N PRO A 211 3.80 1.96 0.89
CA PRO A 211 4.02 0.88 -0.07
C PRO A 211 3.56 -0.48 0.49
N ALA A 212 3.31 -1.46 -0.38
CA ALA A 212 3.08 -2.84 0.03
C ALA A 212 3.76 -3.80 -0.95
N SER A 213 4.39 -4.85 -0.43
CA SER A 213 5.19 -5.77 -1.25
C SER A 213 4.91 -7.22 -0.93
N PHE A 214 4.92 -8.07 -1.95
CA PHE A 214 4.78 -9.52 -1.83
C PHE A 214 5.91 -10.20 -2.59
N VAL A 215 6.62 -11.10 -1.91
CA VAL A 215 7.76 -11.82 -2.47
C VAL A 215 7.38 -13.28 -2.65
N PHE A 216 7.43 -13.75 -3.88
CA PHE A 216 7.24 -15.14 -4.23
C PHE A 216 8.60 -15.75 -4.52
N MET A 217 8.85 -16.95 -3.99
CA MET A 217 10.07 -17.72 -4.28
C MET A 217 9.82 -18.86 -5.28
N GLY A 218 8.57 -19.03 -5.69
CA GLY A 218 8.09 -20.07 -6.59
C GLY A 218 6.56 -20.05 -6.68
N PRO A 219 5.94 -21.06 -7.30
CA PRO A 219 4.50 -21.14 -7.49
C PRO A 219 3.72 -21.13 -6.16
N GLY A 220 2.57 -20.45 -6.14
CA GLY A 220 1.65 -20.47 -5.00
C GLY A 220 1.53 -19.14 -4.26
N ALA A 221 1.49 -19.20 -2.93
CA ALA A 221 1.41 -18.00 -2.09
C ALA A 221 2.77 -17.29 -1.99
N PRO A 222 2.78 -15.97 -1.71
CA PRO A 222 4.01 -15.28 -1.30
C PRO A 222 4.71 -16.01 -0.16
N ALA A 223 6.04 -16.03 -0.16
CA ALA A 223 6.84 -16.48 0.97
C ALA A 223 6.96 -15.36 2.01
N LEU A 224 7.10 -14.11 1.54
CA LEU A 224 7.21 -12.93 2.38
C LEU A 224 6.25 -11.82 1.94
N ALA A 225 5.92 -10.93 2.87
CA ALA A 225 5.18 -9.70 2.58
C ALA A 225 5.62 -8.55 3.50
N ALA A 226 5.41 -7.32 3.03
CA ALA A 226 5.62 -6.10 3.79
C ALA A 226 4.45 -5.12 3.57
N ASP A 227 4.01 -4.48 4.65
CA ASP A 227 3.11 -3.32 4.65
C ASP A 227 3.92 -2.13 5.19
N GLY A 228 4.42 -1.29 4.27
CA GLY A 228 5.43 -0.26 4.51
C GLY A 228 6.74 -0.49 3.75
N ASP A 229 7.64 0.49 3.82
CA ASP A 229 8.85 0.57 2.98
C ASP A 229 9.91 -0.43 3.42
N VAL A 230 10.51 -1.13 2.46
CA VAL A 230 11.60 -2.07 2.72
C VAL A 230 12.91 -1.52 2.17
N ALA A 231 14.00 -1.69 2.92
CA ALA A 231 15.34 -1.37 2.46
C ALA A 231 15.85 -2.48 1.51
N TRP A 232 15.34 -2.50 0.26
CA TRP A 232 15.58 -3.58 -0.72
C TRP A 232 17.04 -3.82 -1.08
N ASP A 233 17.88 -2.79 -1.00
CA ASP A 233 19.31 -2.85 -1.30
C ASP A 233 20.20 -2.95 -0.05
N ALA A 234 19.60 -3.11 1.13
CA ALA A 234 20.36 -3.39 2.35
C ALA A 234 20.83 -4.84 2.38
N ALA A 235 22.04 -5.07 2.88
CA ALA A 235 22.63 -6.40 3.02
C ALA A 235 21.70 -7.38 3.75
N THR A 236 21.06 -6.94 4.83
CA THR A 236 20.11 -7.76 5.61
C THR A 236 18.93 -8.27 4.78
N THR A 237 18.43 -7.47 3.84
CA THR A 237 17.33 -7.86 2.97
C THR A 237 17.82 -8.82 1.89
N LEU A 238 19.00 -8.56 1.33
CA LEU A 238 19.61 -9.42 0.31
C LEU A 238 19.96 -10.80 0.89
N ASP A 239 20.56 -10.85 2.08
CA ASP A 239 20.90 -12.08 2.78
C ASP A 239 19.62 -12.92 3.07
N LEU A 240 18.52 -12.27 3.48
CA LEU A 240 17.24 -12.93 3.67
C LEU A 240 16.69 -13.54 2.36
N LEU A 241 16.83 -12.83 1.25
CA LEU A 241 16.39 -13.33 -0.06
C LEU A 241 17.28 -14.48 -0.55
N ASP A 242 18.58 -14.45 -0.23
CA ASP A 242 19.51 -15.54 -0.51
C ASP A 242 19.13 -16.81 0.24
N ASP A 243 18.92 -16.71 1.55
CA ASP A 243 18.54 -17.84 2.42
C ASP A 243 17.26 -18.56 1.92
N LEU A 244 16.35 -17.82 1.28
CA LEU A 244 15.11 -18.36 0.72
C LEU A 244 15.26 -18.90 -0.71
N THR A 245 16.24 -18.40 -1.47
CA THR A 245 16.48 -18.82 -2.86
C THR A 245 17.37 -20.07 -2.90
N GLU A 246 18.24 -20.26 -1.91
CA GLU A 246 19.04 -21.47 -1.80
C GLU A 246 18.13 -22.71 -1.64
N PRO A 247 18.31 -23.76 -2.45
CA PRO A 247 17.55 -24.98 -2.27
C PRO A 247 17.88 -25.52 -0.88
N ALA A 248 16.85 -25.64 -0.02
CA ALA A 248 16.99 -26.17 1.32
C ALA A 248 17.90 -27.41 1.27
N PRO A 249 19.00 -27.46 2.06
CA PRO A 249 19.91 -28.60 2.03
C PRO A 249 19.06 -29.84 2.23
N ALA A 250 19.18 -30.80 1.31
CA ALA A 250 18.41 -32.04 1.32
C ALA A 250 18.42 -32.58 2.75
N ARG A 251 17.30 -32.39 3.48
CA ARG A 251 17.19 -32.86 4.87
C ARG A 251 17.51 -34.33 4.80
N GLY A 252 18.57 -34.71 5.51
CA GLY A 252 19.32 -35.94 5.35
C GLY A 252 18.56 -37.07 4.68
N ALA A 253 19.14 -37.58 3.60
CA ALA A 253 19.28 -39.02 3.49
C ALA A 253 19.95 -39.50 4.79
N LEU A 254 19.13 -39.70 5.83
CA LEU A 254 19.45 -40.59 6.93
C LEU A 254 19.59 -41.94 6.26
N ASN A 255 20.81 -42.30 5.88
CA ASN A 255 21.16 -43.67 5.55
C ASN A 255 20.75 -44.50 6.78
N PRO A 256 19.77 -45.42 6.65
CA PRO A 256 19.53 -46.37 7.70
C PRO A 256 20.73 -47.33 7.72
N GLU A 257 21.51 -47.22 8.80
CA GLU A 257 22.20 -48.34 9.46
C GLU A 257 22.93 -49.33 8.55
N THR A 258 24.22 -49.11 8.31
CA THR A 258 25.17 -50.22 8.36
C THR A 258 25.50 -50.48 9.82
N ARG A 259 24.71 -51.35 10.48
CA ARG A 259 25.16 -52.01 11.70
C ARG A 259 26.18 -53.07 11.30
N ASP A 260 27.42 -52.81 11.66
CA ASP A 260 28.45 -53.83 11.80
C ASP A 260 27.93 -54.95 12.70
N GLU A 261 27.88 -56.17 12.16
CA GLU A 261 27.77 -57.40 12.95
C GLU A 261 29.21 -57.85 13.29
N PRO A 262 29.62 -57.92 14.57
CA PRO A 262 30.88 -58.53 14.91
C PRO A 262 30.69 -60.04 15.14
N THR A 263 31.31 -60.80 14.23
CA THR A 263 31.89 -62.17 14.32
C THR A 263 31.11 -63.27 15.03
#